data_AF-R1DJJ6-F1
#
_entry.id   AF-R1DJJ6-F1
#
_cell.length_a   1.000
_cell.length_b   1.000
_cell.length_c   1.000
_cell.angle_alpha   90.00
_cell.angle_beta   90.00
_cell.angle_gamma   90.00
#
_symmetry.space_group_name_H-M   'P 1'
#
loop_
_entity.id
_entity.type
_entity.pdbx_description
1 polymer ?
#
loop_
_entity_poly.entity_id
_entity_poly.type
_entity_poly.pdbx_seq_one_letter_code
_entity_poly.pdbx_strand_id
1 'polypeptide(L)'
;MAGTADGMPTGFGWGLSRRQPFFMGRARRPAVSYSECSSVGLWLRLGWVYASRGLGYFRGEPISLSPRSGEGPPSWLLEEGAFAVEVTATAASGAQAVATVAGKGDPGYGATAKMLAEVGLCLSLDAHPSAAGGVLTPWTGLGEALAARLRRAEGGAFMTLDVARTPRAGDGAAVR
;
A
#
# COMPACT_ATOMS: atom_id res chain seq x y z
N MET A 1 -30.31 -7.34 9.50
CA MET A 1 -29.13 -6.95 8.70
C MET A 1 -29.07 -5.43 8.70
N ALA A 2 -28.19 -4.84 9.49
CA ALA A 2 -28.04 -3.38 9.55
C ALA A 2 -26.54 -3.08 9.49
N GLY A 3 -26.02 -2.89 8.28
CA GLY A 3 -24.73 -2.24 8.06
C GLY A 3 -24.96 -0.76 7.76
N THR A 4 -23.93 0.07 7.94
CA THR A 4 -23.92 1.45 7.40
C THR A 4 -24.01 1.42 5.88
N ALA A 5 -24.30 2.58 5.25
CA ALA A 5 -24.54 2.67 3.79
C ALA A 5 -23.35 2.20 2.91
N ASP A 6 -22.18 2.03 3.51
CA ASP A 6 -20.93 1.51 2.95
C ASP A 6 -20.69 0.00 3.23
N GLY A 7 -21.65 -0.70 3.85
CA GLY A 7 -21.57 -2.13 4.15
C GLY A 7 -20.74 -2.48 5.39
N MET A 8 -20.32 -1.50 6.19
CA MET A 8 -19.47 -1.75 7.35
C MET A 8 -20.25 -2.32 8.55
N PRO A 9 -19.61 -3.18 9.37
CA PRO A 9 -20.23 -3.76 10.55
C PRO A 9 -20.49 -2.69 11.63
N THR A 10 -21.54 -2.87 12.43
CA THR A 10 -21.99 -1.93 13.48
C THR A 10 -20.97 -1.61 14.59
N GLY A 11 -19.84 -2.32 14.64
CA GLY A 11 -18.72 -2.07 15.57
C GLY A 11 -17.58 -1.23 14.97
N PHE A 12 -17.78 -0.59 13.82
CA PHE A 12 -16.78 0.28 13.20
C PHE A 12 -16.60 1.55 14.04
N GLY A 13 -15.36 1.78 14.50
CA GLY A 13 -15.01 2.91 15.36
C GLY A 13 -13.83 3.71 14.82
N TRP A 14 -13.86 5.01 15.07
CA TRP A 14 -12.78 5.94 14.73
C TRP A 14 -11.92 6.24 15.96
N GLY A 15 -10.61 6.35 15.78
CA GLY A 15 -9.71 6.74 16.87
C GLY A 15 -8.34 7.19 16.39
N LEU A 16 -7.65 7.99 17.23
CA LEU A 16 -6.25 8.32 17.01
C LEU A 16 -5.36 7.22 17.59
N SER A 17 -4.42 6.70 16.79
CA SER A 17 -3.38 5.80 17.28
C SER A 17 -2.23 6.60 17.89
N ARG A 18 -1.81 6.25 19.12
CA ARG A 18 -0.61 6.85 19.74
C ARG A 18 0.71 6.38 19.12
N ARG A 19 0.71 5.22 18.45
CA ARG A 19 1.92 4.66 17.82
C ARG A 19 2.17 5.21 16.43
N GLN A 20 1.12 5.69 15.78
CA GLN A 20 1.19 6.28 14.45
C GLN A 20 0.21 7.46 14.43
N PRO A 21 0.67 8.72 14.37
CA PRO A 21 -0.16 9.92 14.54
C PRO A 21 -1.02 10.17 13.28
N PHE A 22 -1.89 9.22 12.95
CA PHE A 22 -2.74 9.17 11.77
C PHE A 22 -4.21 9.04 12.19
N PHE A 23 -5.10 9.54 11.32
CA PHE A 23 -6.54 9.40 11.46
C PHE A 23 -6.93 8.01 10.99
N MET A 24 -7.50 7.18 11.87
CA MET A 24 -7.62 5.74 11.65
C MET A 24 -9.05 5.26 11.87
N GLY A 25 -9.65 4.66 10.84
CA GLY A 25 -10.84 3.84 10.97
C GLY A 25 -10.39 2.43 11.33
N ARG A 26 -11.03 1.77 12.32
CA ARG A 26 -10.66 0.40 12.72
C ARG A 26 -11.89 -0.50 12.83
N ALA A 27 -11.82 -1.63 12.16
CA ALA A 27 -12.76 -2.74 12.31
C ALA A 27 -12.01 -3.94 12.91
N ARG A 28 -12.54 -4.52 13.98
CA ARG A 28 -11.92 -5.65 14.69
C ARG A 28 -12.81 -6.88 14.66
N ARG A 29 -12.30 -7.99 14.14
CA ARG A 29 -12.84 -9.35 14.27
C ARG A 29 -11.85 -10.20 15.09
N PRO A 30 -12.28 -11.31 15.70
CA PRO A 30 -11.43 -12.10 16.61
C PRO A 30 -10.10 -12.58 16.00
N ALA A 31 -10.03 -12.73 14.67
CA ALA A 31 -8.81 -13.17 13.96
C ALA A 31 -8.18 -12.11 13.03
N VAL A 32 -8.87 -11.00 12.74
CA VAL A 32 -8.44 -10.01 11.72
C VAL A 32 -8.79 -8.60 12.19
N SER A 33 -7.81 -7.69 12.13
CA SER A 33 -8.01 -6.26 12.38
C SER A 33 -7.74 -5.51 11.08
N TYR A 34 -8.74 -4.82 10.54
CA TYR A 34 -8.61 -3.96 9.37
C TYR A 34 -8.56 -2.50 9.82
N SER A 35 -7.72 -1.71 9.15
CA SER A 35 -7.62 -0.29 9.43
C SER A 35 -7.30 0.51 8.18
N GLU A 36 -8.00 1.63 8.02
CA GLU A 36 -7.71 2.63 6.99
C GLU A 36 -7.11 3.85 7.67
N CYS A 37 -6.04 4.39 7.08
CA CYS A 37 -5.30 5.53 7.60
C CYS A 37 -5.20 6.62 6.55
N SER A 38 -5.53 7.86 6.94
CA SER A 38 -5.12 9.06 6.19
C SER A 38 -4.05 9.78 7.00
N SER A 39 -2.87 9.98 6.41
CA SER A 39 -1.73 10.55 7.16
C SER A 39 -1.91 12.05 7.40
N VAL A 40 -1.51 12.55 8.57
CA VAL A 40 -1.47 14.00 8.84
C VAL A 40 -0.54 14.70 7.84
N GLY A 41 0.53 14.04 7.41
CA GLY A 41 1.41 14.52 6.34
C GLY A 41 0.70 14.68 4.99
N LEU A 42 -0.20 13.76 4.63
CA LEU A 42 -1.06 13.90 3.45
C LEU A 42 -1.96 15.14 3.60
N TRP A 43 -2.61 15.33 4.74
CA TRP A 43 -3.47 16.49 4.99
C TRP A 43 -2.71 17.82 5.02
N LEU A 44 -1.53 17.86 5.64
CA LEU A 44 -0.66 19.04 5.64
C LEU A 44 -0.14 19.34 4.24
N ARG A 45 0.21 18.33 3.46
CA ARG A 45 0.63 18.50 2.06
C ARG A 45 -0.54 18.99 1.21
N LEU A 46 -1.74 18.45 1.40
CA LEU A 46 -2.96 18.92 0.74
C LEU A 46 -3.25 20.38 1.10
N GLY A 47 -3.17 20.72 2.39
CA GLY A 47 -3.37 22.07 2.91
C GLY A 47 -2.30 23.05 2.43
N TRP A 48 -1.03 22.62 2.35
CA TRP A 48 0.06 23.43 1.81
C TRP A 48 -0.08 23.64 0.30
N VAL A 49 -0.43 22.60 -0.46
CA VAL A 49 -0.72 22.73 -1.90
C VAL A 49 -1.90 23.68 -2.12
N TYR A 50 -2.96 23.55 -1.30
CA TYR A 50 -4.12 24.44 -1.32
C TYR A 50 -3.75 25.91 -0.99
N ALA A 51 -2.95 26.13 0.05
CA ALA A 51 -2.52 27.46 0.49
C ALA A 51 -1.51 28.10 -0.48
N SER A 52 -0.57 27.33 -1.03
CA SER A 52 0.49 27.84 -1.90
C SER A 52 0.04 28.07 -3.34
N ARG A 53 -1.02 27.40 -3.80
CA ARG A 53 -1.46 27.44 -5.21
C ARG A 53 -2.88 27.97 -5.41
N GLY A 54 -3.57 28.32 -4.32
CA GLY A 54 -4.88 28.99 -4.31
C GLY A 54 -6.06 28.07 -4.68
N LEU A 55 -7.29 28.58 -4.49
CA LEU A 55 -8.57 27.90 -4.79
C LEU A 55 -8.79 27.52 -6.29
N GLY A 56 -7.81 27.81 -7.16
CA GLY A 56 -7.89 27.65 -8.62
C GLY A 56 -7.15 26.43 -9.16
N TYR A 57 -7.11 25.32 -8.41
CA TYR A 57 -6.39 24.10 -8.80
C TYR A 57 -7.12 23.24 -9.85
N PHE A 58 -7.70 23.85 -10.86
CA PHE A 58 -8.19 23.12 -12.05
C PHE A 58 -7.06 23.08 -13.09
N ARG A 59 -6.02 22.30 -12.83
CA ARG A 59 -5.05 21.90 -13.88
C ARG A 59 -5.23 20.47 -14.37
N GLY A 60 -6.30 19.81 -13.93
CA GLY A 60 -6.67 18.48 -14.38
C GLY A 60 -8.18 18.29 -14.30
N GLU A 61 -8.67 17.27 -14.99
CA GLU A 61 -10.08 16.89 -14.98
C GLU A 61 -10.56 16.60 -13.53
N PRO A 62 -11.76 17.05 -13.14
CA PRO A 62 -12.30 16.80 -11.82
C PRO A 62 -12.46 15.30 -11.57
N ILE A 63 -12.20 14.86 -10.33
CA ILE A 63 -12.44 13.48 -9.92
C ILE A 63 -13.94 13.22 -9.96
N SER A 64 -14.40 12.37 -10.88
CA SER A 64 -15.80 11.93 -10.90
C SER A 64 -16.05 11.00 -9.72
N LEU A 65 -16.98 11.37 -8.85
CA LEU A 65 -17.43 10.52 -7.73
C LEU A 65 -18.41 9.42 -8.19
N SER A 66 -18.85 9.47 -9.45
CA SER A 66 -19.74 8.48 -10.06
C SER A 66 -19.36 8.28 -11.54
N PRO A 67 -18.18 7.68 -11.81
CA PRO A 67 -17.74 7.44 -13.18
C PRO A 67 -18.66 6.43 -13.87
N ARG A 68 -18.95 6.65 -15.16
CA ARG A 68 -19.58 5.60 -15.98
C ARG A 68 -18.60 4.47 -16.21
N SER A 69 -19.10 3.27 -16.46
CA SER A 69 -18.24 2.13 -16.81
C SER A 69 -17.35 2.50 -18.01
N GLY A 70 -16.02 2.46 -17.85
CA GLY A 70 -15.04 2.87 -18.85
C GLY A 70 -14.48 4.31 -18.68
N GLU A 71 -15.07 5.14 -17.82
CA GLU A 71 -14.47 6.42 -17.42
C GLU A 71 -13.46 6.16 -16.30
N GLY A 72 -12.18 6.07 -16.67
CA GLY A 72 -11.07 5.94 -15.72
C GLY A 72 -10.87 7.20 -14.89
N PRO A 73 -10.02 7.14 -13.86
CA PRO A 73 -9.61 8.33 -13.11
C PRO A 73 -8.94 9.35 -14.05
N PRO A 74 -8.95 10.65 -13.69
CA PRO A 74 -8.37 11.69 -14.52
C PRO A 74 -6.86 11.46 -14.73
N SER A 75 -6.34 11.89 -15.88
CA SER A 75 -4.96 11.61 -16.31
C SER A 75 -3.88 12.01 -15.29
N TRP A 76 -4.05 13.15 -14.63
CA TRP A 76 -3.13 13.61 -13.59
C TRP A 76 -3.05 12.65 -12.40
N LEU A 77 -4.15 11.97 -12.05
CA LEU A 77 -4.17 11.02 -10.95
C LEU A 77 -3.48 9.71 -11.33
N LEU A 78 -3.57 9.31 -12.60
CA LEU A 78 -2.84 8.17 -13.15
C LEU A 78 -1.32 8.41 -13.12
N GLU A 79 -0.89 9.62 -13.46
CA GLU A 79 0.53 9.99 -13.56
C GLU A 79 1.18 10.28 -12.20
N GLU A 80 0.50 11.05 -11.34
CA GLU A 80 1.06 11.52 -10.06
C GLU A 80 0.67 10.65 -8.86
N GLY A 81 -0.10 9.58 -9.10
CA GLY A 81 -0.52 8.65 -8.06
C GLY A 81 0.66 7.98 -7.34
N ALA A 82 0.43 7.60 -6.09
CA ALA A 82 1.34 6.76 -5.34
C ALA A 82 0.55 5.99 -4.28
N PHE A 83 1.07 4.84 -3.88
CA PHE A 83 0.48 4.03 -2.81
C PHE A 83 1.56 3.53 -1.86
N ALA A 84 1.18 3.30 -0.61
CA ALA A 84 2.03 2.65 0.38
C ALA A 84 1.17 1.72 1.25
N VAL A 85 1.63 0.49 1.42
CA VAL A 85 1.01 -0.54 2.25
C VAL A 85 2.01 -0.93 3.32
N GLU A 86 1.59 -0.85 4.58
CA GLU A 86 2.40 -1.27 5.72
C GLU A 86 1.75 -2.49 6.38
N VAL A 87 2.52 -3.57 6.50
CA VAL A 87 2.12 -4.82 7.12
C VAL A 87 2.92 -5.02 8.40
N THR A 88 2.25 -4.90 9.55
CA THR A 88 2.86 -5.17 10.85
C THR A 88 2.54 -6.60 11.30
N ALA A 89 3.57 -7.43 11.45
CA ALA A 89 3.49 -8.77 12.01
C ALA A 89 4.00 -8.76 13.46
N THR A 90 3.30 -9.45 14.36
CA THR A 90 3.75 -9.67 15.75
C THR A 90 3.88 -11.17 15.98
N ALA A 91 5.08 -11.62 16.34
CA ALA A 91 5.34 -13.03 16.68
C ALA A 91 4.74 -13.38 18.05
N ALA A 92 4.51 -14.67 18.31
CA ALA A 92 4.07 -15.15 19.63
C ALA A 92 5.05 -14.78 20.76
N SER A 93 6.33 -14.59 20.43
CA SER A 93 7.33 -14.08 21.35
C SER A 93 7.17 -12.59 21.69
N GLY A 94 6.35 -11.83 20.97
CA GLY A 94 6.23 -10.38 21.12
C GLY A 94 7.23 -9.57 20.28
N ALA A 95 8.11 -10.23 19.50
CA ALA A 95 8.90 -9.55 18.48
C ALA A 95 8.00 -8.99 17.37
N GLN A 96 8.36 -7.83 16.81
CA GLN A 96 7.60 -7.19 15.74
C GLN A 96 8.42 -7.06 14.47
N ALA A 97 7.76 -7.24 13.32
CA ALA A 97 8.30 -6.94 12.02
C ALA A 97 7.30 -6.05 11.27
N VAL A 98 7.81 -5.03 10.59
CA VAL A 98 7.05 -4.10 9.76
C VAL A 98 7.58 -4.24 8.34
N ALA A 99 6.72 -4.64 7.41
CA ALA A 99 7.02 -4.64 5.99
C ALA A 99 6.29 -3.47 5.33
N THR A 100 7.02 -2.64 4.60
CA THR A 100 6.47 -1.49 3.87
C THR A 100 6.65 -1.72 2.38
N VAL A 101 5.56 -1.62 1.64
CA VAL A 101 5.52 -1.73 0.19
C VAL A 101 5.00 -0.41 -0.36
N ALA A 102 5.84 0.34 -1.06
CA ALA A 102 5.44 1.61 -1.64
C ALA A 102 5.71 1.61 -3.15
N GLY A 103 4.85 2.28 -3.91
CA GLY A 103 5.01 2.37 -5.36
C GLY A 103 4.47 3.66 -5.95
N LYS A 104 4.96 3.99 -7.15
CA LYS A 104 4.52 5.13 -7.96
C LYS A 104 3.50 4.69 -9.01
N GLY A 105 2.59 5.60 -9.32
CA GLY A 105 1.40 5.34 -10.12
C GLY A 105 0.19 5.11 -9.23
N ASP A 106 -0.99 5.31 -9.81
CA ASP A 106 -2.23 5.05 -9.11
C ASP A 106 -2.40 3.54 -8.83
N PRO A 107 -2.92 3.17 -7.65
CA PRO A 107 -3.04 1.77 -7.26
C PRO A 107 -4.03 0.98 -8.13
N GLY A 108 -4.96 1.64 -8.82
CA GLY A 108 -6.04 1.00 -9.57
C GLY A 108 -5.69 0.64 -11.01
N TYR A 109 -4.81 1.40 -11.66
CA TYR A 109 -4.50 1.30 -13.08
C TYR A 109 -3.00 1.28 -13.31
N GLY A 110 -2.32 2.43 -13.20
CA GLY A 110 -0.95 2.62 -13.65
C GLY A 110 0.05 1.72 -12.93
N ALA A 111 -0.01 1.66 -11.60
CA ALA A 111 0.87 0.80 -10.84
C ALA A 111 0.56 -0.69 -11.07
N THR A 112 -0.73 -1.06 -11.08
CA THR A 112 -1.15 -2.46 -11.27
C THR A 112 -0.81 -2.99 -12.65
N ALA A 113 -0.98 -2.19 -13.71
CA ALA A 113 -0.59 -2.55 -15.06
C ALA A 113 0.92 -2.79 -15.18
N LYS A 114 1.74 -1.94 -14.53
CA LYS A 114 3.19 -2.13 -14.46
C LYS A 114 3.56 -3.40 -13.69
N MET A 115 2.91 -3.68 -12.56
CA MET A 115 3.14 -4.93 -11.83
C MET A 115 2.84 -6.17 -12.70
N LEU A 116 1.75 -6.15 -13.46
CA LEU A 116 1.39 -7.24 -14.38
C LEU A 116 2.42 -7.41 -15.50
N ALA A 117 2.89 -6.31 -16.08
CA ALA A 117 3.95 -6.34 -17.09
C ALA A 117 5.24 -6.94 -16.52
N GLU A 118 5.64 -6.54 -15.32
CA GLU A 118 6.83 -7.07 -14.64
C GLU A 118 6.70 -8.57 -14.29
N VAL A 119 5.50 -9.03 -13.93
CA VAL A 119 5.22 -10.46 -13.75
C VAL A 119 5.41 -11.22 -15.07
N GLY A 120 4.87 -10.71 -16.18
CA GLY A 120 5.01 -11.33 -17.50
C GLY A 120 6.47 -11.35 -17.98
N LEU A 121 7.22 -10.28 -17.74
CA LEU A 121 8.63 -10.22 -18.07
C LEU A 121 9.48 -11.16 -17.19
N CYS A 122 9.14 -11.28 -15.90
CA CYS A 122 9.80 -12.22 -14.99
C CYS A 122 9.61 -13.68 -15.45
N LEU A 123 8.40 -14.04 -15.87
CA LEU A 123 8.11 -15.37 -16.44
C LEU A 123 8.87 -15.67 -17.74
N SER A 124 9.15 -14.65 -18.53
CA SER A 124 9.78 -14.81 -19.85
C SER A 124 11.31 -14.79 -19.80
N LEU A 125 11.88 -13.95 -18.93
CA LEU A 125 13.30 -13.58 -18.99
C LEU A 125 14.12 -14.05 -17.78
N ASP A 126 13.49 -14.29 -16.64
CA ASP A 126 14.20 -14.52 -15.39
C ASP A 126 14.16 -16.00 -14.98
N ALA A 127 15.27 -16.50 -14.45
CA ALA A 127 15.32 -17.82 -13.85
C ALA A 127 14.57 -17.78 -12.51
N HIS A 128 13.37 -18.36 -12.49
CA HIS A 128 12.60 -18.56 -11.28
C HIS A 128 12.63 -20.03 -10.87
N PRO A 129 12.50 -20.34 -9.56
CA PRO A 129 12.30 -21.73 -9.14
C PRO A 129 11.12 -22.28 -9.95
N SER A 130 11.31 -23.44 -10.58
CA SER A 130 10.23 -24.17 -11.24
C SER A 130 9.21 -24.52 -10.16
N ALA A 131 8.23 -23.65 -9.98
CA ALA A 131 7.20 -23.89 -8.99
C ALA A 131 6.43 -25.15 -9.42
N ALA A 132 6.08 -25.99 -8.45
CA ALA A 132 5.20 -27.12 -8.70
C ALA A 132 3.97 -26.60 -9.48
N GLY A 133 3.62 -27.27 -10.59
CA GLY A 133 2.56 -26.79 -11.48
C GLY A 133 1.25 -26.50 -10.74
N GLY A 134 0.44 -25.57 -11.25
CA GLY A 134 -0.84 -25.18 -10.66
C GLY A 134 -1.13 -23.69 -10.77
N VAL A 135 -2.16 -23.23 -10.06
CA VAL A 135 -2.52 -21.81 -9.96
C VAL A 135 -1.82 -21.22 -8.74
N LEU A 136 -0.78 -20.43 -8.98
CA LEU A 136 0.04 -19.84 -7.94
C LEU A 136 -0.13 -18.33 -7.89
N THR A 137 0.07 -17.77 -6.70
CA THR A 137 0.19 -16.31 -6.57
C THR A 137 1.56 -15.87 -7.11
N PRO A 138 1.70 -14.63 -7.62
CA PRO A 138 2.98 -14.14 -8.14
C PRO A 138 4.14 -14.30 -7.15
N TRP A 139 3.87 -14.08 -5.85
CA TRP A 139 4.86 -14.23 -4.80
C TRP A 139 5.29 -15.68 -4.58
N THR A 140 4.35 -16.64 -4.60
CA THR A 140 4.70 -18.06 -4.39
C THR A 140 5.32 -18.70 -5.63
N GLY A 141 4.99 -18.21 -6.82
CA GLY A 141 5.53 -18.73 -8.09
C GLY A 141 6.89 -18.15 -8.48
N LEU A 142 7.09 -16.84 -8.30
CA LEU A 142 8.29 -16.12 -8.76
C LEU A 142 9.17 -15.63 -7.61
N GLY A 143 8.57 -15.34 -6.45
CA GLY A 143 9.26 -14.94 -5.23
C GLY A 143 10.26 -13.80 -5.42
N GLU A 144 11.50 -14.04 -5.01
CA GLU A 144 12.58 -13.05 -5.02
C GLU A 144 12.96 -12.56 -6.42
N ALA A 145 12.79 -13.37 -7.47
CA ALA A 145 13.06 -12.94 -8.84
C ALA A 145 12.14 -11.77 -9.23
N LEU A 146 10.85 -11.90 -8.90
CA LEU A 146 9.87 -10.83 -9.11
C LEU A 146 10.15 -9.62 -8.22
N ALA A 147 10.47 -9.83 -6.94
CA ALA A 147 10.78 -8.74 -6.00
C ALA A 147 11.96 -7.89 -6.49
N ALA A 148 13.03 -8.55 -6.96
CA ALA A 148 14.20 -7.88 -7.49
C ALA A 148 13.88 -7.11 -8.78
N ARG A 149 12.99 -7.64 -9.62
CA ARG A 149 12.56 -6.97 -10.86
C ARG A 149 11.75 -5.71 -10.58
N LEU A 150 10.75 -5.80 -9.70
CA LEU A 150 9.93 -4.66 -9.27
C LEU A 150 10.78 -3.54 -8.67
N ARG A 151 11.82 -3.89 -7.88
CA ARG A 151 12.79 -2.92 -7.34
C ARG A 151 13.73 -2.32 -8.39
N ARG A 152 13.93 -2.95 -9.54
CA ARG A 152 14.78 -2.42 -10.63
C ARG A 152 13.98 -1.69 -11.71
N ALA A 153 12.69 -1.93 -11.80
CA ALA A 153 11.80 -1.27 -12.74
C ALA A 153 11.93 0.25 -12.63
N GLU A 154 11.98 0.93 -13.77
CA GLU A 154 12.22 2.38 -13.88
C GLU A 154 13.50 2.85 -13.16
N GLY A 155 14.55 2.02 -13.15
CA GLY A 155 15.81 2.37 -12.47
C GLY A 155 15.69 2.43 -10.94
N GLY A 156 14.71 1.72 -10.37
CA GLY A 156 14.42 1.70 -8.93
C GLY A 156 13.51 2.83 -8.46
N ALA A 157 12.92 3.58 -9.38
CA ALA A 157 11.93 4.60 -9.06
C ALA A 157 10.51 4.04 -8.87
N PHE A 158 10.24 2.81 -9.34
CA PHE A 158 8.87 2.28 -9.40
C PHE A 158 8.34 1.83 -8.04
N MET A 159 9.02 0.88 -7.38
CA MET A 159 8.48 0.20 -6.19
C MET A 159 9.58 -0.15 -5.18
N THR A 160 9.32 0.13 -3.90
CA THR A 160 10.16 -0.26 -2.77
C THR A 160 9.47 -1.34 -1.94
N LEU A 161 10.25 -2.30 -1.47
CA LEU A 161 9.80 -3.36 -0.57
C LEU A 161 10.80 -3.43 0.58
N ASP A 162 10.47 -2.84 1.72
CA ASP A 162 11.36 -2.75 2.88
C ASP A 162 10.81 -3.55 4.04
N VAL A 163 11.70 -4.18 4.83
CA VAL A 163 11.34 -4.93 6.03
C VAL A 163 12.18 -4.45 7.18
N ALA A 164 11.55 -3.79 8.15
CA ALA A 164 12.15 -3.41 9.41
C ALA A 164 11.76 -4.44 10.49
N ARG A 165 12.74 -4.93 11.26
CA ARG A 165 12.49 -5.77 12.43
C ARG A 165 12.77 -4.96 13.68
N THR A 166 11.81 -4.94 14.60
CA THR A 166 11.98 -4.31 15.90
C THR A 166 12.41 -5.38 16.90
N PRO A 167 13.59 -5.24 17.56
CA PRO A 167 14.02 -6.17 18.60
C PRO A 167 13.01 -6.25 19.74
N ARG A 168 13.04 -7.35 20.49
CA ARG A 168 12.20 -7.51 21.69
C ARG A 168 12.53 -6.38 22.68
N ALA A 169 11.51 -5.87 23.38
CA ALA A 169 11.73 -5.10 24.60
C ALA A 169 12.39 -6.02 25.65
N GLY A 170 13.72 -6.02 25.69
CA GLY A 170 14.53 -6.90 26.55
C GLY A 170 15.94 -7.21 26.01
N ASP A 171 16.18 -7.12 24.70
CA ASP A 171 17.44 -7.56 24.09
C ASP A 171 18.55 -6.48 24.09
N GLY A 172 18.31 -5.32 24.72
CA GLY A 172 19.26 -4.20 24.82
C GLY A 172 20.21 -4.24 26.02
N ALA A 173 20.21 -5.30 26.84
CA ALA A 173 20.97 -5.37 28.09
C ALA A 173 22.22 -6.29 28.06
N ALA A 174 22.67 -6.72 26.88
CA ALA A 174 23.86 -7.58 26.79
C ALA A 174 24.70 -7.29 25.55
N VAL A 175 25.41 -6.16 25.55
CA VAL A 175 26.72 -6.07 24.90
C VAL A 175 27.65 -5.40 25.92
N ARG A 176 28.53 -6.22 26.51
CA ARG A 176 29.68 -5.77 27.29
C ARG A 176 30.76 -5.25 26.36
#